data_AF-A0A350TH89-F1
#
_entry.id   AF-A0A350TH89-F1
#
_cell.length_a   1.000
_cell.length_b   1.000
_cell.length_c   1.000
_cell.angle_alpha   90.00
_cell.angle_beta   90.00
_cell.angle_gamma   90.00
#
_symmetry.space_group_name_H-M   'P 1'
#
loop_
_entity.id
_entity.type
_entity.pdbx_description
1 polymer ?
#
loop_
_entity_poly.entity_id
_entity_poly.type
_entity_poly.pdbx_seq_one_letter_code
_entity_poly.pdbx_strand_id
1 'polypeptide(L)'
;VKQYVKFKMAAGKTLKSILVSCGARLAPFDIKELRDIMTEDELELDTMGDRKTALFLIMSDTDTTFNFVIAMLQSQLFNLLCDKADDLYNGRLPVHVRCLLDEFANIGQIPNFDKLIATIRSREISASIILQSQSQLKTIYKDAADTIVGNCDVTLFLGGKEKSTLKEISELLGKETIDSLSQSENRGAQTSHGLSYQKLGKELMTQDEIAVMDGGKCILQLRGVRPFFSDKYDLTKHPRYKYLSDADKKNVFDVERYMKRRPAIVKPDEPFDMYELSAKDLTDEPDNNSTKRKEI
;
A
#
# COMPACT_ATOMS: atom_id res chain seq x y z
N VAL A 1 -16.11 13.71 27.56
CA VAL A 1 -14.76 13.71 26.93
C VAL A 1 -13.73 14.34 27.88
N LYS A 2 -12.87 13.54 28.53
CA LYS A 2 -11.88 14.03 29.54
C LYS A 2 -10.77 14.91 28.93
N GLN A 3 -10.45 14.73 27.64
CA GLN A 3 -9.38 15.48 26.96
C GLN A 3 -9.79 16.91 26.57
N TYR A 4 -11.06 17.15 26.29
CA TYR A 4 -11.57 18.49 25.94
C TYR A 4 -11.44 19.49 27.11
N VAL A 5 -11.58 18.99 28.34
CA VAL A 5 -11.35 19.80 29.55
C VAL A 5 -9.89 20.22 29.67
N LYS A 6 -8.94 19.32 29.37
CA LYS A 6 -7.50 19.65 29.35
C LYS A 6 -7.14 20.64 28.24
N PHE A 7 -7.74 20.50 27.07
CA PHE A 7 -7.60 21.49 25.98
C PHE A 7 -8.04 22.89 26.43
N LYS A 8 -9.19 23.00 27.13
CA LYS A 8 -9.68 24.28 27.67
C LYS A 8 -8.78 24.91 28.75
N MET A 9 -7.87 24.15 29.35
CA MET A 9 -6.90 24.66 30.33
C MET A 9 -5.65 25.30 29.67
N ALA A 10 -5.49 25.16 28.34
CA ALA A 10 -4.37 25.78 27.64
C ALA A 10 -4.50 27.32 27.61
N ALA A 11 -3.37 28.02 27.73
CA ALA A 11 -3.33 29.48 27.64
C ALA A 11 -3.85 29.97 26.28
N GLY A 12 -4.47 31.15 26.23
CA GLY A 12 -5.19 31.65 25.04
C GLY A 12 -4.37 31.68 23.74
N LYS A 13 -3.08 32.03 23.80
CA LYS A 13 -2.18 31.98 22.62
C LYS A 13 -1.94 30.54 22.13
N THR A 14 -1.70 29.62 23.06
CA THR A 14 -1.50 28.19 22.78
C THR A 14 -2.78 27.56 22.23
N LEU A 15 -3.94 27.91 22.78
CA LEU A 15 -5.23 27.43 22.33
C LEU A 15 -5.54 27.85 20.89
N LYS A 16 -5.27 29.11 20.53
CA LYS A 16 -5.38 29.59 19.13
C LYS A 16 -4.45 28.82 18.19
N SER A 17 -3.19 28.60 18.58
CA SER A 17 -2.24 27.82 17.78
C SER A 17 -2.71 26.37 17.56
N ILE A 18 -3.26 25.72 18.59
CA ILE A 18 -3.85 24.38 18.48
C ILE A 18 -5.03 24.36 17.50
N LEU A 19 -5.93 25.34 17.59
CA LEU A 19 -7.09 25.43 16.70
C LEU A 19 -6.68 25.65 15.24
N VAL A 20 -5.71 26.52 14.98
CA VAL A 20 -5.16 26.73 13.62
C VAL A 20 -4.52 25.46 13.08
N SER A 21 -3.73 24.75 13.90
CA SER A 21 -3.14 23.47 13.49
C SER A 21 -4.17 22.38 13.25
N CYS A 22 -5.25 22.35 14.04
CA CYS A 22 -6.37 21.45 13.86
C CYS A 22 -7.10 21.74 12.54
N GLY A 23 -7.44 23.02 12.30
CA GLY A 23 -8.09 23.46 11.06
C GLY A 23 -7.26 23.11 9.83
N ALA A 24 -5.95 23.34 9.85
CA ALA A 24 -5.07 22.97 8.73
C ALA A 24 -5.06 21.45 8.45
N ARG A 25 -5.18 20.60 9.47
CA ARG A 25 -5.26 19.13 9.29
C ARG A 25 -6.63 18.65 8.86
N LEU A 26 -7.67 19.40 9.18
CA LEU A 26 -9.05 19.09 8.79
C LEU A 26 -9.45 19.72 7.45
N ALA A 27 -8.66 20.65 6.92
CA ALA A 27 -8.92 21.35 5.65
C ALA A 27 -9.27 20.43 4.47
N PRO A 28 -8.69 19.22 4.30
CA PRO A 28 -9.13 18.31 3.24
C PRO A 28 -10.62 17.93 3.32
N PHE A 29 -11.20 17.87 4.52
CA PHE A 29 -12.62 17.55 4.76
C PHE A 29 -13.57 18.73 4.47
N ASP A 30 -13.03 19.90 4.16
CA ASP A 30 -13.83 21.03 3.66
C ASP A 30 -14.28 20.81 2.21
N ILE A 31 -13.61 19.91 1.47
CA ILE A 31 -13.97 19.50 0.11
C ILE A 31 -15.25 18.69 0.17
N LYS A 32 -16.28 19.14 -0.55
CA LYS A 32 -17.62 18.54 -0.52
C LYS A 32 -17.59 17.07 -0.92
N GLU A 33 -16.87 16.74 -1.99
CA GLU A 33 -16.76 15.39 -2.52
C GLU A 33 -16.16 14.43 -1.48
N LEU A 34 -15.16 14.87 -0.71
CA LEU A 34 -14.58 14.05 0.34
C LEU A 34 -15.55 13.92 1.53
N ARG A 35 -16.22 15.00 1.89
CA ARG A 35 -17.21 14.98 2.97
C ARG A 35 -18.37 14.03 2.66
N ASP A 36 -18.87 14.06 1.43
CA ASP A 36 -19.97 13.20 0.99
C ASP A 36 -19.60 11.72 1.13
N ILE A 37 -18.35 11.34 0.78
CA ILE A 37 -17.82 9.98 0.97
C ILE A 37 -17.71 9.59 2.46
N MET A 38 -17.49 10.57 3.34
CA MET A 38 -17.25 10.34 4.78
C MET A 38 -18.51 10.47 5.63
N THR A 39 -19.66 10.80 5.04
CA THR A 39 -20.88 11.12 5.80
C THR A 39 -21.55 9.86 6.35
N GLU A 40 -21.66 8.81 5.54
CA GLU A 40 -22.31 7.55 5.89
C GLU A 40 -21.34 6.38 5.69
N ASP A 41 -21.40 5.38 6.58
CA ASP A 41 -20.64 4.14 6.43
C ASP A 41 -21.46 3.11 5.66
N GLU A 42 -21.10 2.89 4.40
CA GLU A 42 -21.69 1.86 3.53
C GLU A 42 -20.71 0.70 3.24
N LEU A 43 -19.48 0.76 3.76
CA LEU A 43 -18.42 -0.18 3.38
C LEU A 43 -18.50 -1.51 4.15
N GLU A 44 -19.13 -1.51 5.33
CA GLU A 44 -19.29 -2.69 6.19
C GLU A 44 -17.94 -3.44 6.37
N LEU A 45 -16.85 -2.69 6.62
CA LEU A 45 -15.47 -3.21 6.58
C LEU A 45 -15.25 -4.39 7.53
N ASP A 46 -15.98 -4.41 8.65
CA ASP A 46 -15.94 -5.50 9.63
C ASP A 46 -16.53 -6.81 9.09
N THR A 47 -17.41 -6.77 8.09
CA THR A 47 -18.06 -7.97 7.52
C THR A 47 -17.19 -8.72 6.50
N MET A 48 -16.06 -8.13 6.08
CA MET A 48 -15.15 -8.72 5.09
C MET A 48 -14.55 -10.07 5.57
N GLY A 49 -14.46 -10.28 6.89
CA GLY A 49 -14.04 -11.54 7.49
C GLY A 49 -15.16 -12.58 7.66
N ASP A 50 -16.43 -12.17 7.53
CA ASP A 50 -17.60 -13.03 7.80
C ASP A 50 -18.11 -13.72 6.53
N ARG A 51 -18.05 -12.99 5.41
CA ARG A 51 -18.55 -13.43 4.10
C ARG A 51 -17.56 -13.04 3.00
N LYS A 52 -17.67 -13.72 1.85
CA LYS A 52 -16.82 -13.43 0.69
C LYS A 52 -17.16 -12.04 0.14
N THR A 53 -16.24 -11.10 0.34
CA THR A 53 -16.35 -9.72 -0.14
C THR A 53 -15.10 -9.35 -0.93
N ALA A 54 -15.25 -8.49 -1.94
CA ALA A 54 -14.14 -7.91 -2.69
C ALA A 54 -14.23 -6.38 -2.63
N LEU A 55 -13.21 -5.75 -2.05
CA LEU A 55 -13.08 -4.31 -1.96
C LEU A 55 -11.97 -3.84 -2.91
N PHE A 56 -12.30 -2.89 -3.78
CA PHE A 56 -11.36 -2.28 -4.70
C PHE A 56 -11.11 -0.84 -4.26
N LEU A 57 -9.84 -0.53 -3.96
CA LEU A 57 -9.40 0.82 -3.64
C LEU A 57 -8.65 1.36 -4.86
N ILE A 58 -9.25 2.32 -5.55
CA ILE A 58 -8.69 2.91 -6.77
C ILE A 58 -8.13 4.27 -6.38
N MET A 59 -6.85 4.48 -6.64
CA MET A 59 -6.15 5.72 -6.38
C MET A 59 -5.57 6.31 -7.65
N SER A 60 -5.37 7.63 -7.64
CA SER A 60 -4.62 8.29 -8.69
C SER A 60 -3.13 7.99 -8.52
N ASP A 61 -2.46 7.72 -9.63
CA ASP A 61 -1.00 7.59 -9.73
C ASP A 61 -0.30 8.95 -9.72
N THR A 62 -1.03 10.02 -10.03
CA THR A 62 -0.50 11.38 -10.20
C THR A 62 -0.85 12.33 -9.06
N ASP A 63 -1.99 12.11 -8.39
CA ASP A 63 -2.49 12.98 -7.34
C ASP A 63 -2.49 12.28 -5.97
N THR A 64 -1.58 12.73 -5.10
CA THR A 64 -1.41 12.19 -3.75
C THR A 64 -2.32 12.85 -2.69
N THR A 65 -3.13 13.83 -3.08
CA THR A 65 -3.91 14.67 -2.15
C THR A 65 -4.80 13.85 -1.20
N PHE A 66 -5.38 12.75 -1.70
CA PHE A 66 -6.33 11.94 -0.94
C PHE A 66 -5.77 10.60 -0.44
N ASN A 67 -4.46 10.36 -0.57
CA ASN A 67 -3.87 9.07 -0.17
C ASN A 67 -4.06 8.76 1.33
N PHE A 68 -4.15 9.81 2.16
CA PHE A 68 -4.44 9.67 3.59
C PHE A 68 -5.79 9.00 3.88
N VAL A 69 -6.79 9.15 2.99
CA VAL A 69 -8.11 8.54 3.13
C VAL A 69 -8.00 7.02 3.00
N ILE A 70 -7.24 6.56 2.01
CA ILE A 70 -6.99 5.13 1.77
C ILE A 70 -6.17 4.55 2.91
N ALA A 71 -5.13 5.24 3.35
CA ALA A 71 -4.34 4.81 4.51
C ALA A 71 -5.18 4.73 5.79
N MET A 72 -6.09 5.68 6.00
CA MET A 72 -7.03 5.67 7.13
C MET A 72 -8.01 4.49 7.02
N LEU A 73 -8.61 4.26 5.85
CA LEU A 73 -9.50 3.14 5.59
C LEU A 73 -8.81 1.81 5.86
N GLN A 74 -7.59 1.61 5.35
CA GLN A 74 -6.83 0.37 5.58
C GLN A 74 -6.49 0.18 7.06
N SER A 75 -6.11 1.25 7.77
CA SER A 75 -5.89 1.20 9.22
C SER A 75 -7.16 0.77 9.97
N GLN A 76 -8.32 1.34 9.63
CA GLN A 76 -9.60 0.93 10.21
C GLN A 76 -9.95 -0.51 9.87
N LEU A 77 -9.79 -0.93 8.61
CA LEU A 77 -10.01 -2.30 8.16
C LEU A 77 -9.19 -3.29 8.98
N PHE A 78 -7.89 -3.08 9.13
CA PHE A 78 -7.04 -3.98 9.92
C PHE A 78 -7.46 -4.03 11.39
N ASN A 79 -7.76 -2.88 12.01
CA ASN A 79 -8.17 -2.85 13.42
C ASN A 79 -9.51 -3.57 13.63
N LEU A 80 -10.53 -3.24 12.83
CA LEU A 80 -11.85 -3.87 12.91
C LEU A 80 -11.79 -5.38 12.70
N LEU A 81 -11.04 -5.83 11.70
CA LEU A 81 -10.86 -7.26 11.45
C LEU A 81 -10.08 -7.95 12.57
N CYS A 82 -9.09 -7.28 13.17
CA CYS A 82 -8.36 -7.84 14.30
C CYS A 82 -9.25 -7.98 15.54
N ASP A 83 -9.95 -6.91 15.90
CA ASP A 83 -10.86 -6.88 17.06
C ASP A 83 -11.96 -7.93 16.88
N LYS A 84 -12.53 -8.03 15.68
CA LYS A 84 -13.56 -9.03 15.36
C LYS A 84 -13.04 -10.46 15.44
N ALA A 85 -11.83 -10.72 14.95
CA ALA A 85 -11.20 -12.03 15.07
C ALA A 85 -11.04 -12.43 16.55
N ASP A 86 -10.56 -11.51 17.38
CA ASP A 86 -10.26 -11.75 18.79
C ASP A 86 -11.53 -11.89 19.64
N ASP A 87 -12.50 -10.99 19.47
CA ASP A 87 -13.70 -10.90 20.32
C ASP A 87 -14.82 -11.88 19.92
N LEU A 88 -15.00 -12.15 18.62
CA LEU A 88 -16.14 -12.93 18.11
C LEU A 88 -15.76 -14.31 17.60
N TYR A 89 -14.54 -14.49 17.09
CA TYR A 89 -14.11 -15.74 16.45
C TYR A 89 -12.92 -16.42 17.13
N ASN A 90 -12.68 -16.10 18.40
CA ASN A 90 -11.71 -16.78 19.25
C ASN A 90 -10.28 -16.79 18.64
N GLY A 91 -9.94 -15.70 17.97
CA GLY A 91 -8.64 -15.40 17.39
C GLY A 91 -8.49 -15.61 15.88
N ARG A 92 -9.51 -16.09 15.15
CA ARG A 92 -9.40 -16.36 13.69
C ARG A 92 -10.69 -16.07 12.92
N LEU A 93 -10.61 -15.23 11.89
CA LEU A 93 -11.77 -14.96 11.02
C LEU A 93 -12.23 -16.23 10.27
N PRO A 94 -13.55 -16.40 10.04
CA PRO A 94 -14.08 -17.57 9.33
C PRO A 94 -13.75 -17.54 7.82
N VAL A 95 -13.62 -16.36 7.22
CA VAL A 95 -13.17 -16.17 5.83
C VAL A 95 -11.81 -15.47 5.83
N HIS A 96 -10.85 -16.07 5.12
CA HIS A 96 -9.52 -15.50 4.97
C HIS A 96 -9.54 -14.18 4.21
N VAL A 97 -9.06 -13.11 4.84
CA VAL A 97 -8.98 -11.78 4.22
C VAL A 97 -7.59 -11.56 3.65
N ARG A 98 -7.50 -11.48 2.32
CA ARG A 98 -6.24 -11.21 1.62
C ARG A 98 -6.22 -9.81 1.05
N CYS A 99 -5.31 -8.99 1.57
CA CYS A 99 -5.03 -7.64 1.06
C CYS A 99 -3.98 -7.73 -0.05
N LEU A 100 -4.35 -7.37 -1.28
CA LEU A 100 -3.42 -7.20 -2.39
C LEU A 100 -3.08 -5.71 -2.49
N LEU A 101 -1.94 -5.33 -1.95
CA LEU A 101 -1.49 -3.94 -1.89
C LEU A 101 -0.61 -3.68 -3.11
N ASP A 102 -1.27 -3.50 -4.25
CA ASP A 102 -0.60 -3.05 -5.46
C ASP A 102 -0.06 -1.64 -5.23
N GLU A 103 1.15 -1.42 -5.73
CA GLU A 103 1.87 -0.16 -5.61
C GLU A 103 1.85 0.44 -4.18
N PHE A 104 2.25 -0.39 -3.20
CA PHE A 104 2.21 -0.06 -1.77
C PHE A 104 2.88 1.28 -1.42
N ALA A 105 3.89 1.67 -2.20
CA ALA A 105 4.58 2.93 -2.02
C ALA A 105 3.70 4.17 -2.27
N ASN A 106 2.73 4.09 -3.18
CA ASN A 106 1.87 5.21 -3.54
C ASN A 106 0.81 5.47 -2.45
N ILE A 107 0.32 4.44 -1.76
CA ILE A 107 -0.64 4.58 -0.64
C ILE A 107 -0.08 5.51 0.45
N GLY A 108 1.25 5.53 0.61
CA GLY A 108 1.93 6.26 1.67
C GLY A 108 2.08 5.40 2.93
N GLN A 109 2.21 6.05 4.09
CA GLN A 109 2.45 5.33 5.34
C GLN A 109 1.15 4.88 5.98
N ILE A 110 0.87 3.57 5.95
CA ILE A 110 -0.14 2.96 6.83
C ILE A 110 0.40 2.97 8.28
N PRO A 111 -0.32 3.58 9.23
CA PRO A 111 0.10 3.65 10.62
C PRO A 111 0.32 2.26 11.25
N ASN A 112 1.43 2.07 11.97
CA ASN A 112 1.78 0.83 12.71
C ASN A 112 1.80 -0.45 11.86
N PHE A 113 2.00 -0.34 10.54
CA PHE A 113 1.95 -1.49 9.64
C PHE A 113 3.00 -2.56 9.96
N ASP A 114 4.17 -2.15 10.47
CA ASP A 114 5.25 -3.02 10.97
C ASP A 114 4.79 -3.95 12.10
N LYS A 115 3.89 -3.47 12.97
CA LYS A 115 3.28 -4.28 14.02
C LYS A 115 2.11 -5.12 13.50
N LEU A 116 1.31 -4.54 12.60
CA LEU A 116 0.16 -5.23 12.01
C LEU A 116 0.61 -6.47 11.22
N ILE A 117 1.59 -6.33 10.33
CA ILE A 117 2.05 -7.45 9.48
C ILE A 117 2.54 -8.65 10.30
N ALA A 118 3.06 -8.42 11.51
CA ALA A 118 3.48 -9.47 12.43
C ALA A 118 2.32 -10.20 13.14
N THR A 119 1.18 -9.53 13.36
CA THR A 119 0.06 -10.04 14.17
C THR A 119 -1.13 -10.52 13.36
N ILE A 120 -1.33 -10.02 12.14
CA ILE A 120 -2.50 -10.33 11.30
C ILE A 120 -2.55 -11.81 10.88
N ARG A 121 -1.38 -12.47 10.76
CA ARG A 121 -1.30 -13.87 10.31
C ARG A 121 -2.11 -14.82 11.17
N SER A 122 -2.07 -14.67 12.50
CA SER A 122 -2.78 -15.57 13.41
C SER A 122 -4.29 -15.43 13.32
N ARG A 123 -4.78 -14.33 12.72
CA ARG A 123 -6.18 -13.93 12.62
C ARG A 123 -6.84 -14.27 11.28
N GLU A 124 -6.18 -15.09 10.46
CA GLU A 124 -6.62 -15.40 9.08
C GLU A 124 -6.67 -14.17 8.15
N ILE A 125 -5.69 -13.28 8.33
CA ILE A 125 -5.50 -12.11 7.46
C ILE A 125 -4.09 -12.18 6.85
N SER A 126 -3.98 -11.92 5.55
CA SER A 126 -2.69 -11.84 4.86
C SER A 126 -2.57 -10.57 4.02
N ALA A 127 -1.35 -10.10 3.82
CA ALA A 127 -1.04 -8.99 2.94
C ALA A 127 0.02 -9.41 1.91
N SER A 128 -0.21 -9.05 0.65
CA SER A 128 0.78 -9.13 -0.43
C SER A 128 1.19 -7.71 -0.78
N ILE A 129 2.43 -7.36 -0.47
CA ILE A 129 3.01 -6.03 -0.70
C ILE A 129 3.73 -6.06 -2.04
N ILE A 130 3.30 -5.22 -2.99
CA ILE A 130 3.89 -5.14 -4.31
C ILE A 130 4.63 -3.81 -4.43
N LEU A 131 5.92 -3.88 -4.79
CA LEU A 131 6.84 -2.75 -4.84
C LEU A 131 7.63 -2.79 -6.14
N GLN A 132 7.95 -1.62 -6.69
CA GLN A 132 8.86 -1.52 -7.83
C GLN A 132 10.32 -1.67 -7.38
N SER A 133 10.64 -1.14 -6.20
CA SER A 133 11.95 -1.31 -5.57
C SER A 133 11.82 -1.35 -4.05
N GLN A 134 12.74 -2.06 -3.39
CA GLN A 134 12.79 -2.07 -1.93
C GLN A 134 13.14 -0.71 -1.33
N SER A 135 13.83 0.14 -2.11
CA SER A 135 14.15 1.51 -1.70
C SER A 135 12.90 2.35 -1.39
N GLN A 136 11.80 2.14 -2.14
CA GLN A 136 10.53 2.84 -1.86
C GLN A 136 10.00 2.51 -0.45
N LEU A 137 10.06 1.24 -0.06
CA LEU A 137 9.64 0.81 1.28
C LEU A 137 10.52 1.45 2.37
N LYS A 138 11.84 1.47 2.15
CA LYS A 138 12.80 2.12 3.07
C LYS A 138 12.57 3.63 3.18
N THR A 139 12.16 4.30 2.11
CA THR A 139 11.83 5.74 2.16
C THR A 139 10.62 6.03 3.05
N ILE A 140 9.59 5.18 2.99
CA ILE A 140 8.33 5.41 3.72
C ILE A 140 8.44 4.94 5.18
N TYR A 141 9.02 3.77 5.42
CA TYR A 141 9.03 3.12 6.73
C TYR A 141 10.37 3.19 7.47
N LYS A 142 11.44 3.68 6.81
CA LYS A 142 12.79 3.81 7.39
C LYS A 142 13.24 2.47 8.00
N ASP A 143 13.66 2.48 9.27
CA ASP A 143 14.14 1.30 10.01
C ASP A 143 13.06 0.19 10.12
N ALA A 144 11.77 0.55 10.02
CA ALA A 144 10.69 -0.44 10.07
C ALA A 144 10.53 -1.23 8.77
N ALA A 145 11.15 -0.80 7.66
CA ALA A 145 11.08 -1.49 6.37
C ALA A 145 11.65 -2.91 6.46
N ASP A 146 12.79 -3.09 7.13
CA ASP A 146 13.41 -4.41 7.31
C ASP A 146 12.54 -5.33 8.16
N THR A 147 11.81 -4.77 9.13
CA THR A 147 10.82 -5.52 9.94
C THR A 147 9.65 -5.99 9.09
N ILE A 148 9.16 -5.16 8.17
CA ILE A 148 8.06 -5.51 7.27
C ILE A 148 8.49 -6.65 6.33
N VAL A 149 9.66 -6.52 5.69
CA VAL A 149 10.21 -7.55 4.80
C VAL A 149 10.47 -8.84 5.58
N GLY A 150 11.01 -8.75 6.79
CA GLY A 150 11.28 -9.91 7.66
C GLY A 150 10.03 -10.69 8.09
N ASN A 151 8.85 -10.06 8.11
CA ASN A 151 7.58 -10.73 8.37
C ASN A 151 6.92 -11.33 7.11
N CYS A 152 7.46 -11.08 5.92
CA CYS A 152 6.98 -11.67 4.68
C CYS A 152 7.61 -13.06 4.49
N ASP A 153 6.81 -14.13 4.61
CA ASP A 153 7.28 -15.51 4.42
C ASP A 153 7.62 -15.84 2.95
N VAL A 154 7.14 -15.02 2.01
CA VAL A 154 7.27 -15.22 0.56
C VAL A 154 7.80 -13.94 -0.09
N THR A 155 8.88 -14.08 -0.87
CA THR A 155 9.43 -13.00 -1.68
C THR A 155 9.44 -13.44 -3.14
N LEU A 156 8.79 -12.69 -4.01
CA LEU A 156 8.76 -12.93 -5.45
C LEU A 156 9.46 -11.78 -6.18
N PHE A 157 10.60 -12.06 -6.79
CA PHE A 157 11.34 -11.10 -7.60
C PHE A 157 11.05 -11.33 -9.08
N LEU A 158 10.52 -10.30 -9.75
CA LEU A 158 10.07 -10.34 -11.15
C LEU A 158 11.06 -9.70 -12.14
N GLY A 159 12.23 -9.27 -11.65
CA GLY A 159 13.19 -8.46 -12.39
C GLY A 159 13.21 -7.02 -11.91
N GLY A 160 14.35 -6.35 -12.10
CA GLY A 160 14.55 -4.97 -11.66
C GLY A 160 15.95 -4.48 -12.01
N LYS A 161 16.15 -3.17 -11.92
CA LYS A 161 17.44 -2.51 -12.23
C LYS A 161 18.10 -1.87 -11.01
N GLU A 162 17.42 -1.87 -9.88
CA GLU A 162 17.84 -1.14 -8.69
C GLU A 162 18.93 -1.92 -7.95
N LYS A 163 20.11 -1.30 -7.81
CA LYS A 163 21.34 -1.98 -7.39
C LYS A 163 21.25 -2.59 -5.99
N SER A 164 20.59 -1.93 -5.04
CA SER A 164 20.47 -2.47 -3.68
C SER A 164 19.58 -3.71 -3.63
N THR A 165 18.44 -3.69 -4.32
CA THR A 165 17.56 -4.86 -4.48
C THR A 165 18.31 -6.01 -5.17
N LEU A 166 19.06 -5.74 -6.25
CA LEU A 166 19.85 -6.78 -6.94
C LEU A 166 20.91 -7.41 -6.04
N LYS A 167 21.59 -6.60 -5.23
CA LYS A 167 22.57 -7.07 -4.26
C LYS A 167 21.92 -7.97 -3.21
N GLU A 168 20.79 -7.55 -2.65
CA GLU A 168 20.05 -8.34 -1.65
C GLU A 168 19.57 -9.68 -2.25
N ILE A 169 19.08 -9.70 -3.49
CA ILE A 169 18.70 -10.95 -4.16
C ILE A 169 19.91 -11.86 -4.41
N SER A 170 21.06 -11.34 -4.84
CA SER A 170 22.30 -12.14 -4.98
C SER A 170 22.73 -12.75 -3.64
N GLU A 171 22.71 -11.95 -2.56
CA GLU A 171 23.04 -12.41 -1.22
C GLU A 171 22.05 -13.49 -0.73
N LEU A 172 20.76 -13.36 -1.03
CA LEU A 172 19.72 -14.34 -0.71
C LEU A 172 19.88 -15.66 -1.47
N LEU A 173 20.28 -15.62 -2.74
CA LEU A 173 20.56 -16.82 -3.54
C LEU A 173 21.77 -17.59 -2.99
N GLY A 174 22.70 -16.89 -2.36
CA GLY A 174 23.89 -17.44 -1.75
C GLY A 174 25.00 -17.74 -2.75
N LYS A 175 25.94 -18.61 -2.35
CA LYS A 175 27.14 -18.93 -3.13
C LYS A 175 27.18 -20.40 -3.54
N GLU A 176 27.65 -20.65 -4.74
CA GLU A 176 28.07 -21.96 -5.22
C GLU A 176 29.57 -22.18 -5.02
N THR A 177 29.99 -23.44 -4.90
CA THR A 177 31.40 -23.81 -4.83
C THR A 177 31.86 -24.23 -6.22
N ILE A 178 32.92 -23.60 -6.72
CA ILE A 178 33.54 -23.89 -8.01
C ILE A 178 34.94 -24.45 -7.75
N ASP A 179 35.26 -25.56 -8.40
CA ASP A 179 36.61 -26.10 -8.42
C ASP A 179 37.42 -25.37 -9.50
N SER A 180 38.44 -24.62 -9.08
CA SER A 180 39.38 -23.93 -9.95
C SER A 180 40.62 -24.80 -10.15
N LEU A 181 40.87 -25.16 -11.40
CA LEU A 181 42.08 -25.84 -11.83
C LEU A 181 42.98 -24.84 -12.55
N SER A 182 44.12 -24.50 -11.93
CA SER A 182 45.14 -23.68 -12.55
C SER A 182 46.28 -24.56 -13.06
N GLN A 183 46.54 -24.48 -14.36
CA GLN A 183 47.68 -25.11 -15.03
C GLN A 183 48.70 -24.02 -15.34
N SER A 184 49.90 -24.16 -14.77
CA SER A 184 51.04 -23.32 -15.10
C SER A 184 52.08 -24.13 -15.86
N GLU A 185 52.59 -23.56 -16.95
CA GLU A 185 53.68 -24.13 -17.74
C GLU A 185 54.83 -23.14 -17.70
N ASN A 186 56.01 -23.59 -17.26
CA ASN A 186 57.20 -22.75 -17.23
C ASN A 186 58.20 -23.25 -18.27
N ARG A 187 58.46 -22.44 -19.30
CA ARG A 187 59.36 -22.78 -20.42
C ARG A 187 60.74 -22.16 -20.21
N GLY A 188 61.55 -22.84 -19.41
CA GLY A 188 63.00 -22.61 -19.27
C GLY A 188 63.83 -23.64 -20.03
N ALA A 189 65.03 -23.98 -19.53
CA ALA A 189 65.89 -25.03 -20.13
C ALA A 189 65.29 -26.46 -20.07
N GLN A 190 64.33 -26.70 -19.17
CA GLN A 190 63.42 -27.85 -19.16
C GLN A 190 62.00 -27.35 -18.90
N THR A 191 61.02 -27.93 -19.59
CA THR A 191 59.59 -27.62 -19.40
C THR A 191 59.08 -28.25 -18.11
N SER A 192 58.57 -27.43 -17.19
CA SER A 192 57.89 -27.89 -15.98
C SER A 192 56.42 -27.51 -15.99
N HIS A 193 55.58 -28.42 -15.51
CA HIS A 193 54.12 -28.24 -15.42
C HIS A 193 53.72 -28.22 -13.94
N GLY A 194 53.00 -27.19 -13.52
CA GLY A 194 52.37 -27.07 -12.21
C GLY A 194 50.86 -27.21 -12.34
N LEU A 195 50.27 -28.10 -11.54
CA LEU A 195 48.82 -28.24 -11.40
C LEU A 195 48.43 -27.79 -9.99
N SER A 196 47.54 -26.80 -9.90
CA SER A 196 46.99 -26.32 -8.64
C SER A 196 45.47 -26.44 -8.64
N TYR A 197 44.93 -27.08 -7.62
CA TYR A 197 43.48 -27.25 -7.41
C TYR A 197 43.04 -26.41 -6.22
N GLN A 198 42.03 -25.56 -6.41
CA GLN A 198 41.48 -24.71 -5.35
C GLN A 198 39.95 -24.67 -5.43
N LYS A 199 39.29 -24.75 -4.27
CA LYS A 199 37.84 -24.53 -4.18
C LYS A 199 37.57 -23.04 -3.95
N LEU A 200 36.79 -22.41 -4.83
CA LEU A 200 36.40 -21.02 -4.75
C LEU A 200 34.89 -20.91 -4.52
N GLY A 201 34.45 -19.90 -3.78
CA GLY A 201 33.03 -19.58 -3.64
C GLY A 201 32.63 -18.46 -4.61
N LYS A 202 31.70 -18.73 -5.52
CA LYS A 202 31.12 -17.74 -6.44
C LYS A 202 29.65 -17.49 -6.05
N GLU A 203 29.15 -16.28 -6.22
CA GLU A 203 27.71 -16.01 -6.12
C GLU A 203 26.94 -16.91 -7.11
N LEU A 204 25.83 -17.50 -6.67
CA LEU A 204 25.02 -18.38 -7.50
C LEU A 204 24.47 -17.65 -8.74
N MET A 205 24.05 -16.40 -8.55
CA MET A 205 23.88 -15.43 -9.62
C MET A 205 24.45 -14.10 -9.17
N THR A 206 25.31 -13.53 -10.00
CA THR A 206 25.87 -12.20 -9.80
C THR A 206 24.82 -11.12 -10.01
N GLN A 207 25.03 -9.92 -9.46
CA GLN A 207 24.13 -8.77 -9.66
C GLN A 207 23.89 -8.47 -11.14
N ASP A 208 24.89 -8.67 -12.00
CA ASP A 208 24.79 -8.48 -13.45
C ASP A 208 23.87 -9.53 -14.09
N GLU A 209 24.06 -10.82 -13.76
CA GLU A 209 23.20 -11.91 -14.23
C GLU A 209 21.73 -11.73 -13.79
N ILE A 210 21.49 -11.19 -12.59
CA ILE A 210 20.14 -10.88 -12.11
C ILE A 210 19.56 -9.64 -12.83
N ALA A 211 20.38 -8.62 -13.12
CA ALA A 211 19.94 -7.41 -13.82
C ALA A 211 19.51 -7.68 -15.27
N VAL A 212 20.15 -8.65 -15.93
CA VAL A 212 19.86 -9.05 -17.33
C VAL A 212 18.98 -10.32 -17.37
N MET A 213 18.35 -10.68 -16.25
CA MET A 213 17.43 -11.81 -16.18
C MET A 213 16.29 -11.66 -17.20
N ASP A 214 15.97 -12.75 -17.90
CA ASP A 214 14.90 -12.76 -18.89
C ASP A 214 13.57 -12.30 -18.28
N GLY A 215 12.84 -11.46 -19.02
CA GLY A 215 11.56 -10.90 -18.59
C GLY A 215 10.48 -11.96 -18.37
N GLY A 216 10.65 -13.16 -18.93
CA GLY A 216 9.80 -14.33 -18.68
C GLY A 216 10.13 -15.12 -17.41
N LYS A 217 11.21 -14.79 -16.68
CA LYS A 217 11.67 -15.54 -15.49
C LYS A 217 11.39 -14.77 -14.19
N CYS A 218 11.29 -15.50 -13.09
CA CYS A 218 11.20 -14.96 -11.75
C CYS A 218 12.00 -15.80 -10.75
N ILE A 219 12.35 -15.16 -9.64
CA ILE A 219 12.95 -15.81 -8.48
C ILE A 219 11.91 -15.81 -7.36
N LEU A 220 11.51 -16.98 -6.90
CA LEU A 220 10.60 -17.16 -5.78
C LEU A 220 11.37 -17.70 -4.56
N GLN A 221 11.37 -16.94 -3.48
CA GLN A 221 11.88 -17.35 -2.20
C GLN A 221 10.71 -17.66 -1.26
N LEU A 222 10.72 -18.86 -0.67
CA LEU A 222 9.78 -19.27 0.37
C LEU A 222 10.55 -19.52 1.66
N ARG A 223 9.96 -19.19 2.80
CA ARG A 223 10.59 -19.45 4.10
C ARG A 223 10.92 -20.94 4.27
N GLY A 224 12.16 -21.23 4.67
CA GLY A 224 12.62 -22.57 5.01
C GLY A 224 13.07 -23.44 3.83
N VAL A 225 13.04 -22.94 2.60
CA VAL A 225 13.52 -23.65 1.41
C VAL A 225 14.46 -22.78 0.58
N ARG A 226 15.20 -23.40 -0.34
CA ARG A 226 16.05 -22.65 -1.27
C ARG A 226 15.20 -21.88 -2.30
N PRO A 227 15.69 -20.74 -2.81
CA PRO A 227 15.00 -20.00 -3.85
C PRO A 227 14.80 -20.83 -5.12
N PHE A 228 13.66 -20.62 -5.78
CA PHE A 228 13.30 -21.24 -7.05
C PHE A 228 13.50 -20.23 -8.17
N PHE A 229 14.22 -20.63 -9.22
CA PHE A 229 14.26 -19.92 -10.48
C PHE A 229 13.21 -20.54 -11.42
N SER A 230 12.21 -19.77 -11.84
CA SER A 230 11.03 -20.31 -12.53
C SER A 230 10.51 -19.39 -13.62
N ASP A 231 9.69 -19.93 -14.52
CA ASP A 231 8.97 -19.15 -15.52
C ASP A 231 7.79 -18.40 -14.90
N LYS A 232 7.57 -17.16 -15.35
CA LYS A 232 6.37 -16.39 -15.03
C LYS A 232 5.14 -17.09 -15.60
N TYR A 233 4.04 -16.96 -14.87
CA TYR A 233 2.78 -17.53 -15.31
C TYR A 233 2.27 -16.81 -16.57
N ASP A 234 2.01 -17.59 -17.63
CA ASP A 234 1.42 -17.08 -18.87
C ASP A 234 -0.06 -16.77 -18.65
N LEU A 235 -0.39 -15.48 -18.64
CA LEU A 235 -1.73 -14.98 -18.38
C LEU A 235 -2.77 -15.50 -19.38
N THR A 236 -2.37 -15.80 -20.62
CA THR A 236 -3.28 -16.31 -21.67
C THR A 236 -3.83 -17.69 -21.36
N LYS A 237 -3.11 -18.47 -20.53
CA LYS A 237 -3.53 -19.81 -20.08
C LYS A 237 -4.53 -19.77 -18.93
N HIS A 238 -4.77 -18.61 -18.34
CA HIS A 238 -5.69 -18.49 -17.22
C HIS A 238 -7.13 -18.82 -17.66
N PRO A 239 -7.91 -19.66 -16.94
CA PRO A 239 -9.27 -20.03 -17.34
C PRO A 239 -10.23 -18.85 -17.53
N ARG A 240 -9.92 -17.71 -16.88
CA ARG A 240 -10.71 -16.47 -16.94
C ARG A 240 -10.08 -15.39 -17.82
N TYR A 241 -9.04 -15.69 -18.59
CA TYR A 241 -8.36 -14.72 -19.46
C TYR A 241 -9.33 -13.99 -20.40
N LYS A 242 -10.34 -14.70 -20.90
CA LYS A 242 -11.41 -14.16 -21.77
C LYS A 242 -12.21 -12.96 -21.19
N TYR A 243 -12.14 -12.71 -19.89
CA TYR A 243 -12.80 -11.59 -19.23
C TYR A 243 -11.90 -10.37 -19.04
N LEU A 244 -10.63 -10.46 -19.44
CA LEU A 244 -9.68 -9.34 -19.34
C LEU A 244 -9.77 -8.44 -20.59
N SER A 245 -9.37 -7.18 -20.41
CA SER A 245 -9.20 -6.22 -21.50
C SER A 245 -8.16 -6.67 -22.53
N ASP A 246 -7.18 -7.46 -22.10
CA ASP A 246 -6.12 -7.98 -22.97
C ASP A 246 -6.64 -9.02 -23.96
N ALA A 247 -7.70 -9.75 -23.60
CA ALA A 247 -8.36 -10.71 -24.48
C ALA A 247 -9.36 -10.03 -25.43
N ASP A 248 -10.13 -9.06 -24.92
CA ASP A 248 -11.04 -8.22 -25.72
C ASP A 248 -11.12 -6.83 -25.10
N LYS A 249 -10.81 -5.79 -25.90
CA LYS A 249 -10.91 -4.38 -25.49
C LYS A 249 -12.31 -4.00 -24.99
N LYS A 250 -13.36 -4.75 -25.35
CA LYS A 250 -14.71 -4.54 -24.83
C LYS A 250 -14.84 -4.81 -23.32
N ASN A 251 -13.91 -5.57 -22.75
CA ASN A 251 -13.88 -5.88 -21.32
C ASN A 251 -13.20 -4.78 -20.48
N VAL A 252 -12.70 -3.71 -21.10
CA VAL A 252 -12.13 -2.57 -20.37
C VAL A 252 -13.19 -2.01 -19.42
N PHE A 253 -12.86 -1.99 -18.13
CA PHE A 253 -13.73 -1.42 -17.12
C PHE A 253 -13.63 0.10 -17.16
N ASP A 254 -14.72 0.74 -17.58
CA ASP A 254 -14.87 2.19 -17.60
C ASP A 254 -15.61 2.64 -16.33
N VAL A 255 -14.84 3.16 -15.37
CA VAL A 255 -15.35 3.62 -14.07
C VAL A 255 -16.34 4.75 -14.24
N GLU A 256 -16.06 5.74 -15.10
CA GLU A 256 -16.95 6.88 -15.30
C GLU A 256 -18.30 6.44 -15.87
N ARG A 257 -18.28 5.55 -16.86
CA ARG A 257 -19.50 5.00 -17.46
C ARG A 257 -20.28 4.16 -16.45
N TYR A 258 -19.60 3.43 -15.59
CA TYR A 258 -20.22 2.65 -14.52
C TYR A 258 -20.88 3.55 -13.47
N MET A 259 -20.18 4.60 -13.03
CA MET A 259 -20.69 5.59 -12.08
C MET A 259 -21.84 6.40 -12.66
N LYS A 260 -21.83 6.75 -13.95
CA LYS A 260 -22.96 7.44 -14.62
C LYS A 260 -24.22 6.57 -14.74
N ARG A 261 -24.08 5.23 -14.74
CA ARG A 261 -25.20 4.28 -14.86
C ARG A 261 -25.85 3.93 -13.53
N ARG A 262 -25.15 4.15 -12.41
CA ARG A 262 -25.77 4.18 -11.10
C ARG A 262 -26.20 5.62 -10.87
N PRO A 263 -27.49 5.95 -10.71
CA PRO A 263 -27.83 7.29 -10.27
C PRO A 263 -27.01 7.59 -9.01
N ALA A 264 -26.45 8.80 -8.92
CA ALA A 264 -25.92 9.29 -7.65
C ALA A 264 -26.98 8.99 -6.59
N ILE A 265 -26.56 8.53 -5.42
CA ILE A 265 -27.46 8.17 -4.30
C ILE A 265 -28.23 9.41 -3.78
N VAL A 266 -28.06 10.58 -4.40
CA VAL A 266 -28.95 11.73 -4.25
C VAL A 266 -30.01 11.70 -5.36
N LYS A 267 -31.26 11.44 -4.97
CA LYS A 267 -32.41 11.51 -5.89
C LYS A 267 -32.51 12.95 -6.43
N PRO A 268 -32.72 13.16 -7.74
CA PRO A 268 -32.89 14.50 -8.34
C PRO A 268 -34.04 15.32 -7.73
N ASP A 269 -34.97 14.64 -7.04
CA ASP A 269 -36.23 15.19 -6.58
C ASP A 269 -36.24 15.55 -5.08
N GLU A 270 -35.09 15.44 -4.40
CA GLU A 270 -35.00 15.76 -2.97
C GLU A 270 -34.73 17.26 -2.78
N PRO A 271 -35.67 18.02 -2.20
CA PRO A 271 -35.46 19.45 -1.97
C PRO A 271 -34.34 19.63 -0.95
N PHE A 272 -33.26 20.30 -1.35
CA PHE A 272 -32.22 20.76 -0.44
C PHE A 272 -32.30 22.28 -0.30
N ASP A 273 -32.14 22.78 0.91
CA ASP A 273 -32.12 24.22 1.17
C ASP A 273 -30.80 24.81 0.64
N MET A 274 -30.89 25.57 -0.45
CA MET A 274 -29.78 26.36 -0.99
C MET A 274 -29.70 27.67 -0.21
N TYR A 275 -28.74 27.77 0.69
CA TYR A 275 -28.37 29.06 1.30
C TYR A 275 -27.28 29.72 0.45
N GLU A 276 -27.66 30.71 -0.37
CA GLU A 276 -26.69 31.66 -0.92
C GLU A 276 -26.23 32.60 0.20
N LEU A 277 -25.09 32.29 0.81
CA LEU A 277 -24.40 33.23 1.68
C LEU A 277 -23.73 34.29 0.80
N SER A 278 -24.23 35.53 0.87
CA SER A 278 -23.56 36.66 0.23
C SER A 278 -22.35 37.06 1.07
N ALA A 279 -21.31 37.62 0.45
CA ALA A 279 -20.09 38.04 1.14
C ALA A 279 -20.30 39.06 2.29
N LYS A 280 -21.51 39.61 2.45
CA LYS A 280 -21.88 40.49 3.58
C LYS A 280 -22.25 39.73 4.86
N ASP A 281 -22.59 38.44 4.77
CA ASP A 281 -22.97 37.61 5.92
C ASP A 281 -21.75 37.02 6.67
N LEU A 282 -20.54 37.27 6.15
CA LEU A 282 -19.25 36.79 6.68
C LEU A 282 -18.45 37.88 7.41
N THR A 283 -18.99 39.10 7.54
CA THR A 283 -18.36 40.17 8.31
C THR A 283 -19.16 40.44 9.57
N ASP A 284 -18.64 40.01 10.72
CA ASP A 284 -19.08 40.44 12.05
C ASP A 284 -18.81 41.95 12.22
N GLU A 285 -19.68 42.80 11.67
CA GLU A 285 -19.83 44.16 12.18
C GLU A 285 -21.03 44.22 13.13
N PRO A 286 -20.86 44.74 14.36
CA PRO A 286 -21.95 44.81 15.32
C PRO A 286 -22.99 45.83 14.85
N ASP A 287 -24.23 45.34 14.67
CA ASP A 287 -25.37 46.13 14.23
C ASP A 287 -25.72 47.17 15.31
N ASN A 288 -25.18 48.37 15.13
CA ASN A 288 -25.36 49.50 16.04
C ASN A 288 -26.50 50.38 15.51
N ASN A 289 -27.65 50.25 16.17
CA ASN A 289 -28.74 51.23 16.24
C ASN A 289 -29.64 51.51 15.02
N SER A 290 -30.93 51.29 15.31
CA SER A 290 -32.06 52.22 15.10
C SER A 290 -32.92 52.07 13.84
N THR A 291 -34.18 51.71 14.09
CA THR A 291 -35.41 52.25 13.48
C THR A 291 -35.41 52.58 11.98
N LYS A 292 -36.24 51.87 11.20
CA LYS A 292 -37.49 52.43 10.62
C LYS A 292 -38.30 51.37 9.86
N ARG A 293 -39.60 51.32 10.19
CA ARG A 293 -40.70 50.86 9.33
C ARG A 293 -40.55 51.39 7.91
N LYS A 294 -40.94 50.56 6.92
CA LYS A 294 -41.83 50.98 5.82
C LYS A 294 -42.59 49.75 5.30
N GLU A 295 -43.92 49.84 5.42
CA GLU A 295 -44.90 49.24 4.51
C GLU A 295 -44.52 49.66 3.07
N ILE A 296 -44.65 48.84 2.04
CA ILE A 296 -45.83 48.19 1.44
C ILE A 296 -45.41 46.85 0.85
#